data_AF-A0A7C7MUQ1-F1
#
_entry.id   AF-A0A7C7MUQ1-F1
#
_cell.length_a   1.000
_cell.length_b   1.000
_cell.length_c   1.000
_cell.angle_alpha   90.00
_cell.angle_beta   90.00
_cell.angle_gamma   90.00
#
_symmetry.space_group_name_H-M   'P 1'
#
loop_
_entity.id
_entity.type
_entity.pdbx_description
1 polymer ?
#
loop_
_entity_poly.entity_id
_entity_poly.type
_entity_poly.pdbx_seq_one_letter_code
_entity_poly.pdbx_strand_id
1 'polypeptide(L)' 'NMELLVKETRVKQVGTICMDMCLIDVTSLPDVKMGDEVVIFGSQGNGQIKVEELATKADTIPYEILCGVGKRVPRIYIP' A
#
# COMPACT_ATOMS: atom_id res chain seq x y z
N ASN A 1 -6.86 -9.27 4.87
CA ASN A 1 -5.48 -9.01 4.41
C ASN A 1 -5.44 -7.74 3.59
N MET A 2 -4.36 -6.99 3.72
CA MET A 2 -4.13 -5.74 2.99
C MET A 2 -3.78 -6.05 1.53
N GLU A 3 -4.15 -5.15 0.63
CA GLU A 3 -3.76 -5.17 -0.78
C GLU A 3 -2.90 -3.94 -1.07
N LEU A 4 -1.97 -4.07 -2.02
CA LEU A 4 -1.10 -2.99 -2.49
C LEU A 4 -1.12 -2.96 -4.01
N LEU A 5 -0.67 -1.86 -4.62
CA LEU A 5 -0.50 -1.78 -6.08
C LEU A 5 0.97 -1.93 -6.44
N VAL A 6 1.22 -2.77 -7.44
CA VAL A 6 2.49 -2.88 -8.15
C VAL A 6 2.19 -2.91 -9.64
N LYS A 7 2.74 -1.98 -10.41
CA LYS A 7 2.45 -1.83 -11.85
C LYS A 7 0.95 -1.81 -12.15
N GLU A 8 0.21 -0.95 -11.45
CA GLU A 8 -1.24 -0.75 -11.58
C GLU A 8 -2.11 -1.94 -11.13
N THR A 9 -1.49 -3.06 -10.73
CA THR A 9 -2.17 -4.31 -10.39
C THR A 9 -2.23 -4.50 -8.88
N ARG A 10 -3.40 -4.90 -8.36
CA ARG A 10 -3.57 -5.25 -6.95
C ARG A 10 -2.87 -6.57 -6.62
N VAL A 11 -1.99 -6.52 -5.65
CA VAL A 11 -1.28 -7.68 -5.08
C VAL A 11 -1.62 -7.83 -3.61
N LYS A 12 -1.58 -9.07 -3.11
CA LYS A 12 -1.95 -9.37 -1.71
C LYS A 12 -0.74 -9.32 -0.80
N GLN A 13 -0.92 -8.73 0.38
CA GLN A 13 0.02 -8.92 1.48
C GLN A 13 -0.05 -10.38 1.96
N VAL A 14 1.13 -10.98 2.15
CA VAL A 14 1.32 -12.37 2.59
C VAL A 14 2.23 -12.44 3.81
N GLY A 15 2.03 -13.47 4.65
CA GLY A 15 2.75 -13.61 5.91
C GLY A 15 2.30 -12.59 6.97
N THR A 16 3.11 -12.44 8.02
CA THR A 16 2.85 -11.49 9.11
C THR A 16 3.50 -10.14 8.80
N ILE A 17 2.79 -9.05 9.08
CA ILE A 17 3.36 -7.70 9.01
C ILE A 17 4.38 -7.54 10.16
N CYS A 18 5.61 -7.13 9.84
CA CYS A 18 6.65 -6.84 10.83
C CYS A 18 6.70 -5.33 11.15
N MET A 19 7.57 -4.93 12.07
CA MET A 19 7.71 -3.52 12.49
C MET A 19 8.09 -2.59 11.33
N ASP A 20 9.00 -3.03 10.45
CA ASP A 20 9.55 -2.19 9.37
C ASP A 20 9.40 -2.79 7.96
N MET A 21 8.82 -3.99 7.84
CA MET A 21 8.73 -4.74 6.59
C MET A 21 7.43 -5.51 6.48
N CYS A 22 6.94 -5.68 5.25
CA CYS A 22 5.85 -6.60 4.91
C CYS A 22 6.20 -7.34 3.62
N LEU A 23 5.57 -8.49 3.39
CA LEU A 23 5.72 -9.25 2.16
C LEU A 23 4.45 -9.15 1.32
N ILE A 24 4.62 -9.09 0.01
CA ILE A 24 3.54 -9.04 -0.98
C ILE A 24 3.78 -10.11 -2.04
N ASP A 25 2.70 -10.73 -2.51
CA ASP A 25 2.78 -11.75 -3.55
C ASP A 25 2.74 -11.11 -4.94
N VAL A 26 3.87 -11.18 -5.64
CA VAL A 26 4.04 -10.65 -7.00
C VAL A 26 4.12 -11.74 -8.07
N THR A 27 3.78 -13.00 -7.73
CA THR A 27 3.91 -14.16 -8.63
C THR A 27 3.19 -13.97 -9.96
N SER A 28 2.06 -13.25 -9.96
CA SER A 28 1.27 -12.97 -11.17
C SER A 28 1.85 -11.84 -12.05
N LEU A 29 2.91 -11.16 -11.61
CA LEU A 29 3.54 -10.05 -12.31
C LEU A 29 4.93 -10.46 -12.82
N PRO A 30 5.10 -10.74 -14.12
CA PRO A 30 6.32 -11.35 -14.65
C PRO A 30 7.57 -10.44 -14.63
N ASP A 31 7.38 -9.12 -14.53
CA ASP A 31 8.47 -8.14 -14.71
C ASP A 31 8.77 -7.28 -13.47
N VAL A 32 8.42 -7.72 -12.26
CA VAL A 32 8.71 -6.93 -11.05
C VAL A 32 10.21 -6.91 -10.75
N LYS A 33 10.75 -5.70 -10.53
CA LYS A 33 12.18 -5.47 -10.29
C LYS A 33 12.41 -4.75 -8.96
N MET A 34 13.63 -4.89 -8.45
CA MET A 34 14.08 -4.10 -7.30
C MET A 34 14.02 -2.61 -7.65
N GLY A 35 13.42 -1.82 -6.74
CA GLY A 35 13.21 -0.39 -6.94
C GLY A 35 11.90 -0.02 -7.62
N ASP A 36 11.08 -1.00 -8.05
CA ASP A 36 9.73 -0.72 -8.55
C ASP A 36 8.88 -0.10 -7.43
N GLU A 37 8.09 0.90 -7.81
CA GLU A 37 7.20 1.61 -6.90
C GLU A 37 6.03 0.71 -6.47
N VAL A 38 5.75 0.72 -5.17
CA VAL A 38 4.59 0.07 -4.56
C VAL A 38 3.71 1.12 -3.90
N VAL A 39 2.42 1.13 -4.23
CA VAL A 39 1.44 2.05 -3.63
C VAL A 39 0.60 1.33 -2.58
N ILE A 40 0.66 1.82 -1.34
CA ILE A 40 -0.09 1.32 -0.18
C ILE A 40 -1.55 1.82 -0.21
N PHE A 41 -1.74 3.12 -0.43
CA PHE A 41 -3.03 3.75 -0.72
C PHE A 41 -2.80 4.94 -1.65
N GLY A 42 -3.74 5.19 -2.55
CA GLY A 42 -3.60 6.15 -3.64
C GLY A 42 -3.88 5.50 -5.01
N SER A 43 -3.33 6.09 -6.05
CA SER A 43 -3.51 5.64 -7.43
C SER A 43 -2.16 5.32 -8.07
N GLN A 44 -2.12 4.30 -8.92
CA GLN A 44 -0.99 3.97 -9.79
C GLN A 44 -1.55 3.55 -11.15
N GLY A 45 -1.40 4.42 -12.16
CA GLY A 45 -2.04 4.24 -13.47
C GLY A 45 -3.55 4.00 -13.34
N ASN A 46 -4.04 2.85 -13.81
CA ASN A 46 -5.45 2.46 -13.70
C ASN A 46 -5.83 1.83 -12.35
N GLY A 47 -4.85 1.48 -11.52
CA GLY A 47 -5.07 0.92 -10.19
C GLY A 47 -5.35 2.00 -9.16
N GLN A 48 -6.29 1.75 -8.25
CA GLN A 48 -6.55 2.62 -7.11
C GLN A 48 -6.86 1.81 -5.85
N ILE A 49 -6.31 2.24 -4.72
CA ILE A 49 -6.65 1.78 -3.37
C ILE A 49 -7.05 3.01 -2.57
N LYS A 50 -8.34 3.07 -2.23
CA LYS A 50 -8.91 4.18 -1.46
C LYS A 50 -8.59 4.01 0.03
N VAL A 51 -8.37 5.11 0.74
CA VAL A 51 -8.08 5.06 2.18
C VAL A 51 -9.30 4.58 2.97
N GLU A 52 -10.51 4.85 2.47
CA GLU A 52 -11.77 4.39 3.04
C GLU A 52 -11.89 2.86 3.00
N GLU A 53 -11.35 2.23 1.95
CA GLU A 53 -11.32 0.77 1.83
C GLU A 53 -10.42 0.16 2.91
N LEU A 54 -9.25 0.77 3.17
CA LEU A 54 -8.35 0.34 4.22
C LEU A 54 -8.96 0.52 5.60
N ALA A 55 -9.59 1.67 5.85
CA ALA A 55 -10.28 1.96 7.09
C ALA A 55 -11.38 0.94 7.37
N THR A 56 -12.18 0.60 6.35
CA THR A 56 -13.24 -0.41 6.46
C THR A 56 -12.67 -1.80 6.76
N LYS A 57 -11.57 -2.19 6.09
CA LYS A 57 -10.88 -3.46 6.34
C LYS A 57 -10.25 -3.54 7.73
N ALA A 58 -9.90 -2.40 8.32
CA ALA A 58 -9.31 -2.29 9.65
C ALA A 58 -10.33 -1.94 10.74
N ASP A 59 -11.63 -1.94 10.43
CA ASP A 59 -12.73 -1.58 11.34
C ASP A 59 -12.53 -0.20 12.01
N THR A 60 -12.14 0.78 11.21
CA THR A 60 -11.84 2.14 11.66
C THR A 60 -12.29 3.19 10.63
N ILE A 61 -11.94 4.46 10.87
CA ILE A 61 -12.22 5.61 10.03
C ILE A 61 -10.98 6.07 9.24
N PRO A 62 -11.16 6.75 8.09
CA PRO A 62 -10.04 7.22 7.25
C PRO A 62 -9.00 8.05 7.99
N TYR A 63 -9.42 8.86 8.96
CA TYR A 63 -8.54 9.71 9.75
C TYR A 63 -7.53 8.92 10.58
N GLU A 64 -7.88 7.74 11.10
CA GLU A 64 -6.93 6.92 11.85
C GLU A 64 -5.82 6.39 10.93
N ILE A 65 -6.16 6.02 9.70
CA ILE A 65 -5.17 5.57 8.71
C ILE A 65 -4.25 6.74 8.31
N LEU A 66 -4.82 7.90 7.97
CA LEU A 66 -4.06 9.08 7.54
C LEU A 66 -3.15 9.62 8.65
N CYS A 67 -3.67 9.76 9.87
CA CYS A 67 -2.92 10.24 11.03
C CYS A 67 -1.95 9.17 11.57
N GLY A 68 -2.19 7.89 11.29
CA GLY A 68 -1.34 6.77 11.68
C GLY A 68 0.01 6.71 10.96
N VAL A 69 0.17 7.43 9.84
CA VAL A 69 1.46 7.53 9.13
C VAL A 69 2.47 8.28 10.00
N GLY A 70 3.35 7.53 10.66
CA GLY A 70 4.29 8.07 11.65
C GLY A 70 5.33 9.04 11.07
N LYS A 71 6.04 9.75 11.96
CA LYS A 71 7.06 10.76 11.59
C LYS A 71 8.26 10.21 10.82
N ARG A 72 8.52 8.90 10.90
CA ARG A 72 9.61 8.22 10.18
C ARG A 72 9.41 8.19 8.66
N VAL A 73 8.17 8.30 8.18
CA VAL A 73 7.87 8.34 6.74
C VAL A 73 8.12 9.77 6.24
N PRO A 74 9.06 10.00 5.31
CA PRO A 74 9.29 11.32 4.76
C PRO A 74 8.07 11.80 3.95
N ARG A 75 7.70 13.08 4.09
CA ARG A 75 6.64 13.71 3.29
C ARG A 75 7.27 14.54 2.18
N ILE A 76 6.86 14.28 0.94
CA ILE A 76 7.26 15.04 -0.24
C ILE A 76 6.02 15.78 -0.72
N TYR A 77 6.09 17.11 -0.75
CA TYR A 77 4.98 17.96 -1.20
C TYR A 77 5.15 18.25 -2.69
N ILE A 78 4.13 17.92 -3.46
CA ILE A 78 4.07 18.20 -4.90
C ILE A 78 3.27 19.50 -5.08
N PRO A 79 3.76 20.46 -5.88
CA PRO A 79 3.06 21.72 -6.14
C PRO A 79 1.73 21.54 -6.89
#